data_AF-A0A8S2LNJ9-F1
#
_entry.id   AF-A0A8S2LNJ9-F1
#
_cell.length_a   1.000
_cell.length_b   1.000
_cell.length_c   1.000
_cell.angle_alpha   90.00
_cell.angle_beta   90.00
_cell.angle_gamma   90.00
#
_symmetry.space_group_name_H-M   'P 1'
#
loop_
_entity.id
_entity.type
_entity.pdbx_description
1 polymer ?
#
loop_
_entity_poly.entity_id
_entity_poly.type
_entity_poly.pdbx_seq_one_letter_code
_entity_poly.pdbx_strand_id
1 'polypeptide(L)'
;MLKRFVEYQSVIENITILHQSVIPGLSAPAVCHLKKLTFTDEEWDHLIPTRNVLHTFNEASRLLTGRRYQTLSVENVIRTSLLDAFTQHFDRKLSDDQKEALIISAYLDPHTFKRMTDGDRNTAEESILKQLITDTTIGKTRNIYEPGASQQRKNDPLDMFLIDCGILSHASLTTTTTTTTTTTTTYNTVQQRSTKEEHAFYLDRVQVGKSIQEFWSSYEMELPRLAALVRAYNIRPASSVASESLFSIAGYVQRKQRSSLASNTLRYSMVLRDRDILATLV
;
A
#
# COMPACT_ATOMS: atom_id res chain seq x y z
N MET A 1 28.31 -1.78 5.48
CA MET A 1 26.94 -2.32 5.56
C MET A 1 26.94 -3.77 6.03
N LEU A 2 27.60 -4.71 5.33
CA LEU A 2 27.68 -6.14 5.68
C LEU A 2 28.15 -6.43 7.12
N LYS A 3 29.14 -5.70 7.63
CA LYS A 3 29.63 -5.86 9.01
C LYS A 3 28.53 -5.72 10.08
N ARG A 4 27.58 -4.79 9.88
CA ARG A 4 26.45 -4.59 10.81
C ARG A 4 25.48 -5.78 10.78
N PHE A 5 25.26 -6.38 9.61
CA PHE A 5 24.41 -7.57 9.49
C PHE A 5 25.01 -8.78 10.19
N VAL A 6 26.34 -8.94 10.15
CA VAL A 6 27.05 -9.98 10.90
C VAL A 6 26.93 -9.74 12.42
N GLU A 7 27.06 -8.49 12.87
CA GLU A 7 26.83 -8.12 14.28
C GLU A 7 25.38 -8.43 14.71
N TYR A 8 24.38 -8.10 13.90
CA TYR A 8 22.99 -8.44 14.18
C TYR A 8 22.73 -9.94 14.22
N GLN A 9 23.34 -10.72 13.31
CA GLN A 9 23.25 -12.17 13.36
C GLN A 9 23.84 -12.73 14.65
N SER A 10 25.00 -12.25 15.09
CA SER A 10 25.63 -12.71 16.33
C SER A 10 24.74 -12.44 17.55
N VAL A 11 24.10 -11.26 17.62
CA VAL A 11 23.14 -10.93 18.68
C VAL A 11 21.95 -11.89 18.66
N ILE A 12 21.37 -12.15 17.48
CA ILE A 12 20.23 -13.07 17.32
C ILE A 12 20.61 -14.52 17.66
N GLU A 13 21.80 -14.99 17.26
CA GLU A 13 22.31 -16.31 17.60
C GLU A 13 22.51 -16.46 19.11
N ASN A 14 23.10 -15.45 19.77
CA ASN A 14 23.25 -15.45 21.22
C ASN A 14 21.90 -15.51 21.94
N ILE A 15 20.92 -14.73 21.49
CA ILE A 15 19.55 -14.74 22.03
C ILE A 15 18.88 -16.11 21.80
N THR A 16 19.08 -16.74 20.63
CA THR A 16 18.51 -18.06 20.30
C THR A 16 19.15 -19.19 21.12
N ILE A 17 20.47 -19.13 21.36
CA ILE A 17 21.21 -20.10 22.19
C ILE A 17 20.79 -19.96 23.66
N LEU A 18 20.59 -18.73 24.15
CA LEU A 18 20.06 -18.47 25.50
C LEU A 18 18.63 -19.00 25.66
N HIS A 19 17.83 -19.05 24.59
CA HIS A 19 16.51 -19.66 24.62
C HIS A 19 16.55 -21.20 24.67
N GLN A 20 17.50 -21.85 23.99
CA GLN A 20 17.60 -23.31 23.96
C GLN A 20 18.37 -23.91 25.14
N SER A 21 19.21 -23.13 25.82
CA SER A 21 19.98 -23.62 26.96
C SER A 21 19.12 -23.80 28.21
N VAL A 22 19.20 -24.98 28.82
CA VAL A 22 18.70 -25.22 30.18
C VAL A 22 19.61 -24.44 31.11
N ILE A 23 19.09 -23.39 31.76
CA ILE A 23 19.84 -22.63 32.76
C ILE A 23 20.03 -23.57 33.97
N PRO A 24 21.25 -24.02 34.28
CA PRO A 24 21.47 -24.95 35.38
C PRO A 24 21.08 -24.29 36.71
N GLY A 25 20.21 -24.95 37.48
CA GLY A 25 19.73 -24.48 38.78
C GLY A 25 18.34 -23.81 38.78
N LEU A 26 17.68 -23.62 37.63
CA LEU A 26 16.29 -23.14 37.58
C LEU A 26 15.30 -24.27 37.24
N SER A 27 14.11 -24.22 37.85
CA SER A 27 13.02 -25.15 37.55
C SER A 27 12.41 -24.85 36.18
N ALA A 28 11.94 -25.89 35.48
CA ALA A 28 11.28 -25.76 34.18
C ALA A 28 10.18 -24.67 34.10
N PRO A 29 9.30 -24.49 35.12
CA PRO A 29 8.31 -23.40 35.09
C PRO A 29 8.91 -22.00 35.25
N ALA A 30 10.00 -21.84 36.01
CA ALA A 30 10.70 -20.56 36.14
C ALA A 30 11.42 -20.17 34.84
N VAL A 31 12.00 -21.16 34.14
CA VAL A 31 12.58 -20.96 32.80
C VAL A 31 11.51 -20.57 31.79
N CYS A 32 10.34 -21.21 31.82
CA CYS A 32 9.21 -20.84 30.95
C CYS A 32 8.70 -19.41 31.23
N HIS A 33 8.63 -19.01 32.50
CA HIS A 33 8.23 -17.67 32.88
C HIS A 33 9.25 -16.61 32.47
N LEU A 34 10.55 -16.88 32.64
CA LEU A 34 11.64 -16.01 32.18
C LEU A 34 11.65 -15.88 30.65
N LYS A 35 11.42 -16.98 29.92
CA LYS A 35 11.31 -16.94 28.45
C LYS A 35 10.18 -16.03 27.99
N LYS A 36 9.01 -16.10 28.65
CA LYS A 36 7.86 -15.20 28.40
C LYS A 36 8.12 -13.74 28.79
N LEU A 37 9.05 -13.48 29.72
CA LEU A 37 9.47 -12.13 30.09
C LEU A 37 10.45 -11.53 29.08
N THR A 38 11.18 -12.36 28.32
CA THR A 38 12.16 -11.89 27.34
C THR A 38 11.53 -11.62 25.97
N PHE A 39 10.71 -12.55 25.48
CA PHE A 39 9.96 -12.42 24.22
C PHE A 39 8.72 -13.31 24.26
N THR A 40 7.65 -12.87 23.63
CA THR A 40 6.44 -13.65 23.39
C THR A 40 6.66 -14.71 22.30
N ASP A 41 5.85 -15.76 22.28
CA ASP A 41 5.98 -16.83 21.27
C ASP A 41 5.81 -16.27 19.84
N GLU A 42 4.93 -15.27 19.66
CA GLU A 42 4.78 -14.55 18.39
C GLU A 42 6.06 -13.80 17.99
N GLU A 43 6.74 -13.13 18.91
CA GLU A 43 8.01 -12.43 18.62
C GLU A 43 9.12 -13.40 18.20
N TRP A 44 9.13 -14.61 18.76
CA TRP A 44 10.05 -15.68 18.34
C TRP A 44 9.78 -16.15 16.90
N ASP A 45 8.51 -16.28 16.53
CA ASP A 45 8.11 -16.62 15.16
C ASP A 45 8.55 -15.56 14.14
N HIS A 46 8.70 -14.29 14.56
CA HIS A 46 9.26 -13.22 13.72
C HIS A 46 10.80 -13.24 13.68
N LEU A 47 11.45 -13.71 14.74
CA LEU A 47 12.91 -13.73 14.87
C LEU A 47 13.54 -14.82 14.00
N ILE A 48 12.88 -15.96 13.85
CA ILE A 48 13.35 -17.11 13.06
C ILE A 48 13.56 -16.77 11.57
N PRO A 49 12.58 -16.17 10.85
CA PRO A 49 12.79 -15.72 9.46
C PRO A 49 13.90 -14.68 9.33
N THR A 50 14.00 -13.77 10.30
CA THR A 50 15.03 -12.71 10.31
C THR A 50 16.43 -13.32 10.42
N ARG A 51 16.60 -14.34 11.27
CA ARG A 51 17.85 -15.12 11.35
C ARG A 51 18.23 -15.73 10.01
N ASN A 52 17.27 -16.31 9.30
CA ASN A 52 17.54 -16.97 8.01
C ASN A 52 18.03 -15.98 6.95
N VAL A 53 17.42 -14.80 6.86
CA VAL A 53 17.85 -13.74 5.94
C VAL A 53 19.26 -13.24 6.29
N LEU A 54 19.53 -13.01 7.57
CA LEU A 54 20.85 -12.55 8.03
C LEU A 54 21.94 -13.59 7.79
N HIS A 55 21.62 -14.87 7.93
CA HIS A 55 22.55 -15.96 7.66
C HIS A 55 23.05 -15.94 6.20
N THR A 56 22.17 -15.67 5.23
CA THR A 56 22.55 -15.54 3.81
C THR A 56 23.58 -14.43 3.59
N PHE A 57 23.45 -13.30 4.31
CA PHE A 57 24.43 -12.21 4.23
C PHE A 57 25.77 -12.54 4.87
N ASN A 58 25.78 -13.32 5.94
CA ASN A 58 27.03 -13.72 6.57
C ASN A 58 27.80 -14.72 5.70
N GLU A 59 27.10 -15.68 5.08
CA GLU A 59 27.72 -16.56 4.07
C GLU A 59 28.26 -15.76 2.88
N ALA A 60 27.48 -14.83 2.34
CA ALA A 60 27.95 -13.91 1.30
C ALA A 60 29.19 -13.12 1.74
N SER A 61 29.22 -12.60 2.97
CA SER A 61 30.36 -11.85 3.51
C SER A 61 31.60 -12.72 3.67
N ARG A 62 31.43 -13.96 4.16
CA ARG A 62 32.50 -14.95 4.29
C ARG A 62 33.11 -15.28 2.93
N LEU A 63 32.26 -15.39 1.90
CA LEU A 63 32.71 -15.67 0.54
C LEU A 63 33.43 -14.46 -0.10
N LEU A 64 32.94 -13.25 0.12
CA LEU A 64 33.57 -12.04 -0.46
C LEU A 64 34.86 -11.61 0.24
N THR A 65 35.09 -12.05 1.48
CA THR A 65 36.30 -11.72 2.26
C THR A 65 37.38 -12.81 2.21
N GLY A 66 37.12 -13.90 1.47
CA GLY A 66 38.06 -14.98 1.29
C GLY A 66 39.38 -14.53 0.68
N ARG A 67 40.51 -14.99 1.24
CA ARG A 67 41.86 -14.68 0.72
C ARG A 67 42.46 -15.80 -0.14
N ARG A 68 41.78 -16.94 -0.23
CA ARG A 68 42.29 -18.17 -0.88
C ARG A 68 41.76 -18.37 -2.31
N TYR A 69 40.99 -17.43 -2.82
CA TYR A 69 40.40 -17.46 -4.16
C TYR A 69 40.10 -16.03 -4.63
N GLN A 70 39.89 -15.87 -5.94
CA GLN A 70 39.46 -14.59 -6.52
C GLN A 70 38.01 -14.32 -6.11
N THR A 71 37.78 -13.24 -5.36
CA THR A 71 36.46 -12.91 -4.83
C THR A 71 35.59 -12.16 -5.84
N LEU A 72 36.22 -11.43 -6.77
CA LEU A 72 35.54 -10.66 -7.80
C LEU A 72 34.72 -11.55 -8.76
N SER A 73 35.21 -12.75 -9.10
CA SER A 73 34.50 -13.69 -9.97
C SER A 73 33.24 -14.28 -9.30
N VAL A 74 33.22 -14.33 -7.97
CA VAL A 74 32.11 -14.87 -7.17
C VAL A 74 31.09 -13.78 -6.82
N GLU A 75 31.46 -12.50 -6.93
CA GLU A 75 30.61 -11.36 -6.56
C GLU A 75 29.26 -11.38 -7.28
N ASN A 76 29.26 -11.58 -8.59
CA ASN A 76 28.01 -11.56 -9.35
C ASN A 76 27.07 -12.70 -8.95
N VAL A 77 27.62 -13.89 -8.67
CA VAL A 77 26.85 -15.07 -8.22
C VAL A 77 26.25 -14.84 -6.83
N ILE A 78 27.00 -14.22 -5.93
CA ILE A 78 26.51 -13.86 -4.60
C ILE A 78 25.44 -12.78 -4.69
N ARG A 79 25.63 -11.78 -5.55
CA ARG A 79 24.67 -10.71 -5.77
C ARG A 79 23.33 -11.25 -6.27
N THR A 80 23.34 -12.14 -7.26
CA THR A 80 22.10 -12.75 -7.78
C THR A 80 21.44 -13.66 -6.76
N SER A 81 22.21 -14.46 -6.02
CA SER A 81 21.69 -15.32 -4.95
C SER A 81 21.05 -14.53 -3.81
N LEU A 82 21.66 -13.41 -3.40
CA LEU A 82 21.06 -12.52 -2.40
C LEU A 82 19.76 -11.91 -2.92
N LEU A 83 19.74 -11.43 -4.17
CA LEU A 83 18.55 -10.84 -4.77
C LEU A 83 17.39 -11.85 -4.78
N ASP A 84 17.65 -13.09 -5.22
CA ASP A 84 16.66 -14.17 -5.26
C ASP A 84 16.13 -14.52 -3.85
N ALA A 85 17.02 -14.64 -2.86
CA ALA A 85 16.63 -14.90 -1.48
C ALA A 85 15.71 -13.81 -0.90
N PHE A 86 15.96 -12.54 -1.24
CA PHE A 86 15.08 -11.43 -0.86
C PHE A 86 13.74 -11.48 -1.56
N THR A 87 13.75 -11.66 -2.88
CA THR A 87 12.53 -11.74 -3.68
C THR A 87 11.61 -12.84 -3.13
N GLN A 88 12.15 -14.04 -2.89
CA GLN A 88 11.38 -15.14 -2.29
C GLN A 88 10.84 -14.82 -0.89
N HIS A 89 11.60 -14.09 -0.07
CA HIS A 89 11.12 -13.71 1.26
C HIS A 89 9.94 -12.74 1.20
N PHE A 90 10.01 -11.74 0.31
CA PHE A 90 8.93 -10.76 0.12
C PHE A 90 7.72 -11.39 -0.57
N ASP A 91 7.94 -12.25 -1.57
CA ASP A 91 6.86 -12.93 -2.30
C ASP A 91 6.04 -13.87 -1.42
N ARG A 92 6.63 -14.43 -0.37
CA ARG A 92 5.91 -15.26 0.61
C ARG A 92 5.02 -14.45 1.55
N LYS A 93 5.33 -13.17 1.76
CA LYS A 93 4.58 -12.30 2.70
C LYS A 93 3.45 -11.52 2.02
N LEU A 94 3.55 -11.32 0.71
CA LEU A 94 2.53 -10.62 -0.07
C LEU A 94 1.47 -11.61 -0.56
N SER A 95 0.20 -11.29 -0.31
CA SER A 95 -0.94 -11.96 -0.95
C SER A 95 -0.91 -11.70 -2.46
N ASP A 96 -1.45 -12.63 -3.26
CA ASP A 96 -1.51 -12.48 -4.72
C ASP A 96 -2.29 -11.22 -5.13
N ASP A 97 -3.35 -10.87 -4.41
CA ASP A 97 -4.11 -9.62 -4.62
C ASP A 97 -3.25 -8.38 -4.39
N GLN A 98 -2.35 -8.43 -3.39
CA GLN A 98 -1.44 -7.33 -3.10
C GLN A 98 -0.37 -7.21 -4.19
N LYS A 99 0.19 -8.33 -4.67
CA LYS A 99 1.15 -8.34 -5.77
C LYS A 99 0.54 -7.76 -7.04
N GLU A 100 -0.67 -8.18 -7.38
CA GLU A 100 -1.41 -7.65 -8.53
C GLU A 100 -1.64 -6.14 -8.37
N ALA A 101 -2.10 -5.68 -7.20
CA ALA A 101 -2.30 -4.26 -6.94
C ALA A 101 -1.00 -3.44 -7.06
N LEU A 102 0.13 -3.96 -6.57
CA LEU A 102 1.43 -3.30 -6.72
C LEU A 102 1.85 -3.20 -8.20
N ILE A 103 1.69 -4.28 -8.97
CA ILE A 103 2.07 -4.32 -10.38
C ILE A 103 1.20 -3.35 -11.20
N ILE A 104 -0.12 -3.35 -10.99
CA ILE A 104 -1.04 -2.40 -11.64
C ILE A 104 -0.71 -0.96 -11.25
N SER A 105 -0.45 -0.72 -9.96
CA SER A 105 -0.12 0.62 -9.48
C SER A 105 1.17 1.15 -10.10
N ALA A 106 2.20 0.30 -10.19
CA ALA A 106 3.47 0.62 -10.82
C ALA A 106 3.35 0.78 -12.34
N TYR A 107 2.42 0.06 -12.97
CA TYR A 107 2.13 0.19 -14.39
C TYR A 107 1.49 1.53 -14.72
N LEU A 108 0.60 2.04 -13.85
CA LEU A 108 -0.15 3.28 -14.03
C LEU A 108 0.60 4.55 -13.57
N ASP A 109 1.78 4.40 -12.97
CA ASP A 109 2.65 5.51 -12.61
C ASP A 109 3.73 5.72 -13.70
N PRO A 110 3.74 6.89 -14.39
CA PRO A 110 4.72 7.20 -15.42
C PRO A 110 6.19 7.07 -14.98
N HIS A 111 6.48 7.33 -13.70
CA HIS A 111 7.83 7.27 -13.18
C HIS A 111 8.33 5.82 -12.99
N THR A 112 7.45 4.91 -12.57
CA THR A 112 7.79 3.49 -12.34
C THR A 112 7.64 2.63 -13.60
N PHE A 113 6.74 3.00 -14.51
CA PHE A 113 6.47 2.25 -15.74
C PHE A 113 7.74 1.94 -16.54
N LYS A 114 8.66 2.90 -16.65
CA LYS A 114 9.94 2.73 -17.37
C LYS A 114 10.88 1.71 -16.72
N ARG A 115 10.75 1.49 -15.42
CA ARG A 115 11.62 0.61 -14.62
C ARG A 115 11.06 -0.80 -14.45
N MET A 116 9.81 -1.04 -14.87
CA MET A 116 9.22 -2.38 -14.84
C MET A 116 9.86 -3.31 -15.87
N THR A 117 9.86 -4.61 -15.53
CA THR A 117 10.24 -5.65 -16.48
C THR A 117 9.12 -5.89 -17.50
N ASP A 118 9.46 -6.43 -18.67
CA ASP A 118 8.45 -6.71 -19.69
C ASP A 118 7.45 -7.80 -19.25
N GLY A 119 7.89 -8.71 -18.37
CA GLY A 119 6.99 -9.70 -17.74
C GLY A 119 5.92 -9.04 -16.89
N ASP A 120 6.32 -8.14 -15.98
CA ASP A 120 5.38 -7.43 -15.10
C ASP A 120 4.43 -6.53 -15.90
N ARG A 121 4.91 -5.92 -16.99
CA ARG A 121 4.08 -5.10 -17.89
C ARG A 121 2.97 -5.92 -18.53
N ASN A 122 3.31 -7.10 -19.06
CA ASN A 122 2.32 -7.98 -19.68
C ASN A 122 1.29 -8.46 -18.66
N THR A 123 1.72 -8.81 -17.44
CA THR A 123 0.81 -9.19 -16.35
C THR A 123 -0.14 -8.05 -15.98
N ALA A 124 0.37 -6.82 -15.83
CA ALA A 124 -0.47 -5.66 -15.53
C ALA A 124 -1.49 -5.39 -16.66
N GLU A 125 -1.06 -5.44 -17.92
CA GLU A 125 -1.92 -5.23 -19.08
C GLU A 125 -3.06 -6.25 -19.12
N GLU A 126 -2.76 -7.54 -18.93
CA GLU A 126 -3.79 -8.58 -18.87
C GLU A 126 -4.80 -8.34 -17.74
N SER A 127 -4.34 -7.98 -16.55
CA SER A 127 -5.20 -7.69 -15.40
C SER A 127 -6.07 -6.45 -15.62
N ILE A 128 -5.50 -5.36 -16.14
CA ILE A 128 -6.24 -4.13 -16.46
C ILE A 128 -7.31 -4.42 -17.51
N LEU A 129 -6.98 -5.16 -18.58
CA LEU A 129 -7.96 -5.50 -19.61
C LEU A 129 -9.08 -6.39 -19.07
N LYS A 130 -8.78 -7.37 -18.21
CA LYS A 130 -9.80 -8.21 -17.53
C LYS A 130 -10.73 -7.34 -16.68
N GLN A 131 -10.18 -6.40 -15.91
CA GLN A 131 -10.97 -5.53 -15.03
C GLN A 131 -11.87 -4.58 -15.83
N LEU A 132 -11.35 -3.98 -16.90
CA LEU A 132 -12.12 -3.07 -17.76
C LEU A 132 -13.24 -3.80 -18.53
N ILE A 133 -13.04 -5.06 -18.93
CA ILE A 133 -14.10 -5.89 -19.52
C ILE A 133 -15.18 -6.21 -18.49
N THR A 134 -14.78 -6.53 -17.26
CA THR A 134 -15.69 -6.85 -16.15
C THR A 134 -16.53 -5.63 -15.73
N ASP A 135 -15.94 -4.45 -15.67
CA ASP A 135 -16.68 -3.22 -15.38
C ASP A 135 -17.67 -2.85 -16.50
N THR A 136 -17.34 -3.21 -17.75
CA THR A 136 -18.25 -3.03 -18.89
C THR A 136 -19.46 -3.99 -18.83
N THR A 137 -19.30 -5.22 -18.31
CA THR A 137 -20.41 -6.16 -18.12
C THR A 137 -21.25 -5.81 -16.90
N ILE A 138 -20.66 -5.34 -15.81
CA ILE A 138 -21.37 -4.84 -14.61
C ILE A 138 -22.14 -3.54 -14.91
N GLY A 139 -21.59 -2.67 -15.76
CA GLY A 139 -22.30 -1.48 -16.25
C GLY A 139 -23.53 -1.81 -17.11
N LYS A 140 -23.54 -2.97 -17.79
CA LYS A 140 -24.71 -3.45 -18.54
C LYS A 140 -25.78 -4.08 -17.64
N THR A 141 -25.42 -4.69 -16.51
CA THR A 141 -26.39 -5.27 -15.56
C THR A 141 -26.96 -4.26 -14.57
N ARG A 142 -26.31 -3.12 -14.32
CA ARG A 142 -26.90 -2.02 -13.52
C ARG A 142 -28.09 -1.32 -14.20
N ASN A 143 -28.32 -1.52 -15.50
CA ASN A 143 -29.52 -1.02 -16.19
C ASN A 143 -30.72 -1.96 -16.12
N ILE A 144 -30.63 -3.08 -15.38
CA ILE A 144 -31.73 -4.01 -15.15
C ILE A 144 -31.74 -4.40 -13.67
N TYR A 145 -32.07 -3.45 -12.79
CA TYR A 145 -32.59 -3.79 -11.45
C TYR A 145 -33.48 -2.67 -10.93
N GLU A 146 -34.68 -3.07 -10.51
CA GLU A 146 -35.77 -2.24 -10.00
C GLU A 146 -35.39 -1.44 -8.73
N PRO A 147 -36.06 -0.30 -8.49
CA PRO A 147 -35.81 0.54 -7.31
C PRO A 147 -36.47 -0.08 -6.08
N GLY A 148 -35.68 -0.71 -5.21
CA GLY A 148 -36.25 -1.35 -4.02
C GLY A 148 -35.24 -1.94 -3.03
N ALA A 149 -34.29 -1.16 -2.53
CA ALA A 149 -33.57 -1.49 -1.30
C ALA A 149 -33.02 -0.22 -0.63
N SER A 150 -33.89 0.50 0.07
CA SER A 150 -33.50 1.56 1.00
C SER A 150 -32.79 0.94 2.22
N GLN A 151 -31.47 0.92 2.21
CA GLN A 151 -30.71 0.87 3.46
C GLN A 151 -30.93 2.20 4.19
N GLN A 152 -31.73 2.17 5.26
CA GLN A 152 -31.82 3.28 6.20
C GLN A 152 -30.43 3.54 6.79
N ARG A 153 -29.73 4.57 6.29
CA ARG A 153 -28.57 5.15 6.96
C ARG A 153 -29.06 5.74 8.29
N LYS A 154 -28.66 5.17 9.42
CA LYS A 154 -28.62 5.93 10.66
C LYS A 154 -27.55 7.00 10.48
N ASN A 155 -27.95 8.27 10.51
CA ASN A 155 -27.03 9.40 10.43
C ASN A 155 -26.07 9.37 11.63
N ASP A 156 -24.84 8.92 11.41
CA ASP A 156 -23.77 9.00 12.41
C ASP A 156 -23.42 10.49 12.59
N PRO A 157 -23.30 11.02 13.83
CA PRO A 157 -22.88 12.40 14.07
C PRO A 157 -21.60 12.82 13.34
N LEU A 158 -20.72 11.86 13.01
CA LEU A 158 -19.55 12.11 12.17
C LEU A 158 -19.88 12.43 10.73
N ASP A 159 -20.86 11.77 10.12
CA ASP A 159 -21.24 12.06 8.74
C ASP A 159 -21.75 13.50 8.63
N MET A 160 -22.51 13.96 9.64
CA MET A 160 -23.00 15.34 9.71
C MET A 160 -21.86 16.35 9.88
N PHE A 161 -20.89 16.07 10.78
CA PHE A 161 -19.72 16.93 10.99
C PHE A 161 -18.79 16.98 9.77
N LEU A 162 -18.57 15.85 9.09
CA LEU A 162 -17.75 15.76 7.89
C LEU A 162 -18.41 16.48 6.69
N ILE A 163 -19.74 16.45 6.60
CA ILE A 163 -20.52 17.25 5.64
C ILE A 163 -20.35 18.75 5.94
N ASP A 164 -20.51 19.18 7.20
CA ASP A 164 -20.33 20.58 7.60
C ASP A 164 -18.90 21.09 7.37
N CYS A 165 -17.89 20.22 7.48
CA CYS A 165 -16.49 20.54 7.18
C CYS A 165 -16.13 20.53 5.69
N GLY A 166 -17.08 20.18 4.81
CA GLY A 166 -16.89 20.08 3.36
C GLY A 166 -16.06 18.87 2.90
N ILE A 167 -15.93 17.84 3.74
CA ILE A 167 -15.11 16.63 3.48
C ILE A 167 -15.92 15.57 2.71
N LEU A 168 -17.24 15.53 2.90
CA LEU A 168 -18.16 14.68 2.13
C LEU A 168 -19.00 15.56 1.19
N SER A 169 -18.80 15.42 -0.13
CA SER A 169 -19.65 16.06 -1.13
C SER A 169 -21.05 15.41 -1.16
N HIS A 170 -22.11 16.21 -1.11
CA HIS A 170 -23.50 15.76 -1.25
C HIS A 170 -23.73 15.09 -2.61
N ALA A 171 -23.61 13.77 -2.69
CA ALA A 171 -24.33 12.99 -3.69
C ALA A 171 -25.70 12.63 -3.11
N SER A 172 -26.67 13.52 -3.26
CA SER A 172 -28.09 13.16 -3.10
C SER A 172 -28.93 14.00 -4.05
N LEU A 173 -29.49 13.31 -5.05
CA LEU A 173 -30.62 13.76 -5.84
C LEU A 173 -31.74 14.22 -4.89
N THR A 174 -32.10 15.49 -4.94
CA THR A 174 -33.48 15.91 -4.69
C THR A 174 -33.89 16.89 -5.77
N THR A 175 -34.73 16.38 -6.65
CA THR A 175 -35.46 17.11 -7.67
C THR A 175 -36.36 18.14 -6.99
N THR A 176 -36.20 19.42 -7.31
CA THR A 176 -37.36 20.32 -7.38
C THR A 176 -37.11 21.38 -8.44
N THR A 177 -37.91 21.26 -9.49
CA THR A 177 -37.97 22.06 -10.69
C THR A 177 -38.39 23.49 -10.35
N THR A 178 -37.62 24.51 -10.76
CA THR A 178 -38.21 25.72 -11.34
C THR A 178 -37.24 26.35 -12.34
N THR A 179 -37.76 26.48 -13.55
CA THR A 179 -37.21 27.00 -14.81
C THR A 179 -36.66 28.43 -14.66
N THR A 180 -35.56 28.78 -15.34
CA THR A 180 -35.43 29.91 -16.30
C THR A 180 -34.02 29.88 -16.95
N THR A 181 -34.03 29.80 -18.29
CA THR A 181 -33.04 30.23 -19.33
C THR A 181 -31.86 31.09 -18.87
N THR A 182 -30.62 31.04 -19.37
CA THR A 182 -30.06 30.81 -20.73
C THR A 182 -28.54 30.90 -20.59
N THR A 183 -27.75 30.01 -21.22
CA THR A 183 -26.60 30.34 -22.11
C THR A 183 -25.85 29.06 -22.51
N THR A 184 -26.06 28.73 -23.77
CA THR A 184 -25.24 27.97 -24.72
C THR A 184 -23.75 27.88 -24.38
N THR A 185 -23.21 26.66 -24.28
CA THR A 185 -21.91 26.33 -24.88
C THR A 185 -21.93 24.85 -25.27
N THR A 186 -21.69 24.63 -26.56
CA THR A 186 -21.65 23.38 -27.29
C THR A 186 -20.67 22.39 -26.65
N TYR A 187 -21.16 21.37 -25.95
CA TYR A 187 -20.35 20.21 -25.59
C TYR A 187 -20.30 19.28 -26.79
N ASN A 188 -19.17 19.30 -27.49
CA ASN A 188 -18.81 18.23 -28.40
C ASN A 188 -18.83 16.90 -27.64
N THR A 189 -19.63 15.95 -28.10
CA THR A 189 -19.54 14.54 -27.72
C THR A 189 -18.14 14.04 -28.06
N VAL A 190 -17.24 14.06 -27.06
CA VAL A 190 -15.98 13.32 -27.13
C VAL A 190 -16.36 11.85 -27.28
N GLN A 191 -16.15 11.29 -28.47
CA GLN A 191 -16.23 9.84 -28.67
C GLN A 191 -15.30 9.21 -27.64
N GLN A 192 -15.87 8.49 -26.67
CA GLN A 192 -15.08 7.70 -25.75
C GLN A 192 -14.29 6.68 -26.57
N ARG A 193 -12.96 6.75 -26.47
CA ARG A 193 -12.04 5.83 -27.14
C ARG A 193 -12.33 4.38 -26.71
N SER A 194 -12.06 3.43 -27.58
CA SER A 194 -12.09 2.01 -27.21
C SER A 194 -11.06 1.75 -26.10
N THR A 195 -11.28 0.73 -25.25
CA THR A 195 -10.33 0.35 -24.18
C THR A 195 -8.91 0.13 -24.72
N LYS A 196 -8.79 -0.46 -25.92
CA LYS A 196 -7.50 -0.71 -26.56
C LYS A 196 -6.85 0.58 -27.08
N GLU A 197 -7.66 1.56 -27.49
CA GLU A 197 -7.18 2.85 -27.98
C GLU A 197 -6.74 3.76 -26.83
N GLU A 198 -7.46 3.76 -25.70
CA GLU A 198 -7.01 4.44 -24.46
C GLU A 198 -5.66 3.88 -23.99
N HIS A 199 -5.52 2.55 -24.01
CA HIS A 199 -4.29 1.88 -23.62
C HIS A 199 -3.11 2.22 -24.56
N ALA A 200 -3.32 2.15 -25.88
CA ALA A 200 -2.28 2.54 -26.85
C ALA A 200 -1.86 4.00 -26.69
N PHE A 201 -2.82 4.90 -26.41
CA PHE A 201 -2.54 6.31 -26.16
C PHE A 201 -1.74 6.52 -24.86
N TYR A 202 -2.05 5.76 -23.81
CA TYR A 202 -1.28 5.77 -22.57
C TYR A 202 0.18 5.38 -22.82
N LEU A 203 0.42 4.28 -23.53
CA LEU A 203 1.77 3.76 -23.82
C LEU A 203 2.64 4.73 -24.61
N ASP A 204 2.04 5.51 -25.53
CA ASP A 204 2.76 6.54 -26.30
C ASP A 204 3.28 7.67 -25.40
N ARG A 205 2.52 8.05 -24.36
CA ARG A 205 2.79 9.25 -23.55
C ARG A 205 3.39 9.01 -22.18
N VAL A 206 3.24 7.82 -21.61
CA VAL A 206 3.78 7.45 -20.30
C VAL A 206 5.31 7.55 -20.23
N GLN A 207 5.99 7.55 -21.38
CA GLN A 207 7.44 7.69 -21.48
C GLN A 207 7.97 9.06 -21.02
N VAL A 208 7.10 10.06 -20.92
CA VAL A 208 7.46 11.40 -20.44
C VAL A 208 7.44 11.35 -18.91
N GLY A 209 8.62 11.40 -18.28
CA GLY A 209 8.82 11.26 -16.82
C GLY A 209 8.23 12.39 -15.96
N LYS A 210 6.98 12.76 -16.20
CA LYS A 210 6.16 13.66 -15.39
C LYS A 210 5.80 12.96 -14.07
N SER A 211 5.47 13.75 -13.06
CA SER A 211 4.87 13.22 -11.84
C SER A 211 3.49 12.62 -12.14
N ILE A 212 3.05 11.68 -11.29
CA ILE A 212 1.74 11.04 -11.40
C ILE A 212 0.60 12.06 -11.45
N GLN A 213 0.64 13.09 -10.59
CA GLN A 213 -0.40 14.11 -10.51
C GLN A 213 -0.45 14.95 -11.79
N GLU A 214 0.69 15.46 -12.26
CA GLU A 214 0.75 16.27 -13.49
C GLU A 214 0.29 15.49 -14.72
N PHE A 215 0.65 14.21 -14.81
CA PHE A 215 0.27 13.35 -15.92
C PHE A 215 -1.24 13.13 -15.95
N TRP A 216 -1.82 12.66 -14.83
CA TRP A 216 -3.23 12.31 -14.80
C TRP A 216 -4.13 13.54 -14.84
N SER A 217 -3.77 14.67 -14.22
CA SER A 217 -4.54 15.93 -14.37
C SER A 217 -4.57 16.43 -15.81
N SER A 218 -3.54 16.15 -16.62
CA SER A 218 -3.49 16.56 -18.03
C SER A 218 -4.32 15.66 -18.95
N TYR A 219 -4.49 14.38 -18.60
CA TYR A 219 -5.07 13.36 -19.49
C TYR A 219 -6.32 12.68 -18.93
N GLU A 220 -6.82 13.11 -17.78
CA GLU A 220 -8.01 12.54 -17.13
C GLU A 220 -9.22 12.47 -18.06
N MET A 221 -9.48 13.56 -18.80
CA MET A 221 -10.59 13.62 -19.76
C MET A 221 -10.38 12.75 -21.00
N GLU A 222 -9.12 12.47 -21.35
CA GLU A 222 -8.74 11.67 -22.52
C GLU A 222 -8.67 10.17 -22.22
N LEU A 223 -8.45 9.80 -20.95
CA LEU A 223 -8.26 8.44 -20.45
C LEU A 223 -9.15 8.17 -19.22
N PRO A 224 -10.48 8.33 -19.32
CA PRO A 224 -11.36 8.31 -18.16
C PRO A 224 -11.37 6.96 -17.42
N ARG A 225 -11.22 5.83 -18.15
CA ARG A 225 -11.24 4.49 -17.54
C ARG A 225 -9.94 4.19 -16.80
N LEU A 226 -8.80 4.51 -17.41
CA LEU A 226 -7.50 4.36 -16.77
C LEU A 226 -7.35 5.32 -15.58
N ALA A 227 -7.82 6.56 -15.69
CA ALA A 227 -7.82 7.52 -14.58
C ALA A 227 -8.65 7.02 -13.38
N ALA A 228 -9.76 6.32 -13.63
CA ALA A 228 -10.54 5.67 -12.58
C ALA A 228 -9.74 4.55 -11.88
N LEU A 229 -8.99 3.73 -12.64
CA LEU A 229 -8.12 2.70 -12.06
C LEU A 229 -6.96 3.30 -11.26
N VAL A 230 -6.36 4.39 -11.74
CA VAL A 230 -5.30 5.11 -11.01
C VAL A 230 -5.81 5.55 -9.65
N ARG A 231 -7.02 6.12 -9.59
CA ARG A 231 -7.65 6.46 -8.30
C ARG A 231 -7.89 5.24 -7.42
N ALA A 232 -8.28 4.11 -8.00
CA ALA A 232 -8.56 2.90 -7.24
C ALA A 232 -7.30 2.25 -6.63
N TYR A 233 -6.17 2.29 -7.34
CA TYR A 233 -4.92 1.62 -6.96
C TYR A 233 -3.90 2.56 -6.32
N ASN A 234 -3.68 3.76 -6.86
CA ASN A 234 -2.57 4.65 -6.47
C ASN A 234 -2.94 5.61 -5.33
N ILE A 235 -4.22 5.73 -4.95
CA ILE A 235 -4.63 6.44 -3.73
C ILE A 235 -4.34 5.59 -2.48
N ARG A 236 -4.19 4.27 -2.62
CA ARG A 236 -3.93 3.39 -1.47
C ARG A 236 -2.52 3.63 -0.95
N PRO A 237 -2.35 4.08 0.30
CA PRO A 237 -1.01 4.24 0.86
C PRO A 237 -0.35 2.87 1.00
N ALA A 238 0.92 2.77 0.61
CA ALA A 238 1.70 1.54 0.74
C ALA A 238 1.99 1.14 2.20
N SER A 239 1.67 2.01 3.17
CA SER A 239 1.97 1.79 4.58
C SER A 239 0.93 2.44 5.50
N SER A 240 0.62 1.76 6.61
CA SER A 240 -0.19 2.26 7.72
C SER A 240 0.58 3.24 8.62
N VAL A 241 1.89 3.41 8.46
CA VAL A 241 2.75 4.18 9.38
C VAL A 241 2.27 5.61 9.59
N ALA A 242 1.75 6.27 8.55
CA ALA A 242 1.18 7.61 8.68
C ALA A 242 0.01 7.64 9.67
N SER A 243 -0.91 6.68 9.55
CA SER A 243 -2.04 6.53 10.47
C SER A 243 -1.59 6.09 11.86
N GLU A 244 -0.60 5.18 11.98
CA GLU A 244 -0.07 4.71 13.27
C GLU A 244 0.59 5.85 14.06
N SER A 245 1.33 6.73 13.39
CA SER A 245 1.92 7.93 14.00
C SER A 245 0.83 8.86 14.55
N LEU A 246 -0.23 9.09 13.77
CA LEU A 246 -1.39 9.86 14.20
C LEU A 246 -2.08 9.23 15.42
N PHE A 247 -2.31 7.92 15.40
CA PHE A 247 -2.89 7.17 16.51
C PHE A 247 -1.99 7.17 17.75
N SER A 248 -0.67 7.12 17.59
CA SER A 248 0.29 7.20 18.70
C SER A 248 0.23 8.56 19.39
N ILE A 249 0.20 9.65 18.62
CA ILE A 249 0.02 11.01 19.13
C ILE A 249 -1.34 11.15 19.82
N ALA A 250 -2.41 10.66 19.20
CA ALA A 250 -3.74 10.69 19.78
C ALA A 250 -3.80 9.89 21.09
N GLY A 251 -3.19 8.70 21.13
CA GLY A 251 -3.09 7.88 22.33
C GLY A 251 -2.23 8.52 23.42
N TYR A 252 -1.23 9.34 23.06
CA TYR A 252 -0.49 10.16 24.03
C TYR A 252 -1.38 11.25 24.65
N VAL A 253 -2.14 11.98 23.82
CA VAL A 253 -3.08 13.01 24.28
C VAL A 253 -4.15 12.41 25.19
N GLN A 254 -4.74 11.28 24.80
CA GLN A 254 -5.77 10.59 25.57
C GLN A 254 -5.27 10.11 26.95
N ARG A 255 -4.03 9.60 27.04
CA ARG A 255 -3.46 9.07 28.29
C ARG A 255 -3.03 10.16 29.28
N LYS A 256 -2.76 11.39 28.83
CA LYS A 256 -2.23 12.46 29.67
C LYS A 256 -3.35 13.08 30.52
N GLN A 257 -3.40 12.75 31.81
CA GLN A 257 -4.49 13.11 32.73
C GLN A 257 -4.89 14.60 32.78
N ARG A 258 -3.96 15.55 32.53
CA ARG A 258 -4.24 17.00 32.53
C ARG A 258 -4.65 17.58 31.17
N SER A 259 -4.64 16.77 30.11
CA SER A 259 -4.92 17.19 28.73
C SER A 259 -5.68 16.14 27.93
N SER A 260 -6.36 15.22 28.64
CA SER A 260 -7.11 14.13 28.03
C SER A 260 -8.38 14.68 27.38
N LEU A 261 -8.47 14.51 26.06
CA LEU A 261 -9.67 14.82 25.31
C LEU A 261 -10.64 13.64 25.35
N ALA A 262 -11.94 13.94 25.37
CA ALA A 262 -12.96 12.92 25.16
C ALA A 262 -12.79 12.25 23.79
N SER A 263 -13.13 10.96 23.67
CA SER A 263 -12.93 10.15 22.46
C SER A 263 -13.46 10.81 21.18
N ASN A 264 -14.66 11.41 21.26
CA ASN A 264 -15.27 12.11 20.12
C ASN A 264 -14.47 13.34 19.71
N THR A 265 -14.07 14.18 20.66
CA THR A 265 -13.25 15.38 20.40
C THR A 265 -11.88 15.03 19.83
N LEU A 266 -11.28 13.95 20.33
CA LEU A 266 -10.01 13.44 19.81
C LEU A 266 -10.17 12.98 18.36
N ARG A 267 -11.22 12.21 18.04
CA ARG A 267 -11.52 11.75 16.68
C ARG A 267 -11.69 12.92 15.72
N TYR A 268 -12.46 13.95 16.09
CA TYR A 268 -12.63 15.15 15.26
C TYR A 268 -11.31 15.91 15.09
N SER A 269 -10.51 16.05 16.15
CA SER A 269 -9.22 16.74 16.08
C SER A 269 -8.22 16.03 15.14
N MET A 270 -8.26 14.70 15.10
CA MET A 270 -7.42 13.91 14.19
C MET A 270 -7.82 14.13 12.73
N VAL A 271 -9.12 14.15 12.43
CA VAL A 271 -9.64 14.45 11.08
C VAL A 271 -9.27 15.87 10.65
N LEU A 272 -9.44 16.85 11.54
CA LEU A 272 -9.12 18.24 11.23
C LEU A 272 -7.63 18.47 10.99
N ARG A 273 -6.77 17.76 11.72
CA ARG A 273 -5.31 17.85 11.57
C ARG A 273 -4.86 17.43 10.17
N ASP A 274 -5.44 16.36 9.63
CA ASP A 274 -5.04 15.79 8.34
C ASP A 274 -5.92 16.30 7.17
N ARG A 275 -6.77 17.30 7.41
CA ARG A 275 -7.69 17.86 6.41
C ARG A 275 -6.98 18.28 5.13
N ASP A 276 -5.83 18.96 5.24
CA ASP A 276 -5.11 19.48 4.09
C ASP A 276 -4.55 18.34 3.21
N ILE A 277 -4.17 17.21 3.84
CA ILE A 277 -3.69 16.01 3.15
C ILE A 277 -4.86 15.35 2.40
N LEU A 278 -6.03 15.29 3.03
CA LEU A 278 -7.24 14.74 2.41
C LEU A 278 -7.73 15.59 1.22
N ALA A 279 -7.57 16.91 1.28
CA ALA A 279 -7.97 17.81 0.21
C ALA A 279 -7.06 17.73 -1.03
N THR A 280 -5.80 17.32 -0.87
CA THR A 280 -4.84 17.17 -1.99
C THR A 280 -4.94 15.85 -2.75
N LEU A 281 -5.74 14.89 -2.28
CA LEU A 281 -5.91 13.56 -2.89
C LEU A 281 -7.10 13.46 -3.87
N VAL A 282 -7.78 14.58 -4.11
CA VAL A 282 -8.91 14.74 -5.06
C VAL A 282 -8.48 15.69 -6.17
#